data_AF-A0A6N9QFP7-F1
#
_entry.id   AF-A0A6N9QFP7-F1
#
_cell.length_a   1.000
_cell.length_b   1.000
_cell.length_c   1.000
_cell.angle_alpha   90.00
_cell.angle_beta   90.00
_cell.angle_gamma   90.00
#
_symmetry.space_group_name_H-M   'P 1'
#
loop_
_entity.id
_entity.type
_entity.pdbx_description
1 polymer ?
#
loop_
_entity_poly.entity_id
_entity_poly.type
_entity_poly.pdbx_seq_one_letter_code
_entity_poly.pdbx_strand_id
1 'polypeptide(L)'
;MIDEKKLLAKLEHMVKESKEESGLKEPALLKKIIEEVKSMAVNEEIRQRIEREDASSAWIPVSERLPKNDRFVLVTVRGVSRPHTDVDNYEPNYETWNTYDADGEVIAWMPLPEPYKGGSEAK
;
A
#
# COMPACT_ATOMS: atom_id res chain seq x y z
N MET A 1 -0.18 1.66 -12.60
CA MET A 1 0.55 2.34 -13.70
C MET A 1 1.58 3.24 -13.08
N ILE A 2 2.79 3.31 -13.64
CA ILE A 2 3.79 4.31 -13.24
C ILE A 2 3.18 5.71 -13.40
N ASP A 3 3.32 6.57 -12.40
CA ASP A 3 2.98 8.00 -12.54
C ASP A 3 4.06 8.66 -13.42
N GLU A 4 3.82 8.63 -14.73
CA GLU A 4 4.70 9.16 -15.76
C GLU A 4 5.07 10.63 -15.50
N LYS A 5 4.15 11.42 -14.94
CA LYS A 5 4.39 12.85 -14.64
C LYS A 5 5.40 13.02 -13.51
N LYS A 6 5.30 12.19 -12.46
CA LYS A 6 6.27 12.20 -11.35
C LYS A 6 7.64 11.72 -11.79
N LEU A 7 7.71 10.73 -12.68
CA LEU A 7 8.96 10.23 -13.25
C LEU A 7 9.65 11.31 -14.12
N LEU A 8 8.89 11.97 -15.00
CA LEU A 8 9.36 13.08 -15.84
C LEU A 8 9.95 14.22 -15.01
N ALA A 9 9.26 14.68 -13.97
CA ALA A 9 9.74 15.76 -13.10
C ALA A 9 11.06 15.42 -12.40
N LYS A 10 11.24 14.16 -11.96
CA LYS A 10 12.48 13.72 -11.31
C LYS A 10 13.64 13.60 -12.31
N LEU A 11 13.36 13.13 -13.53
CA LEU A 11 14.34 13.07 -14.63
C LEU A 11 14.82 14.48 -15.03
N GLU A 12 13.90 15.43 -15.15
CA GLU A 12 14.22 16.83 -15.44
C GLU A 12 15.12 17.45 -14.36
N HIS A 13 14.85 17.17 -13.08
CA HIS A 13 15.68 17.61 -11.97
C HIS A 13 17.10 17.03 -12.03
N MET A 14 17.23 15.73 -12.25
CA MET A 14 18.53 15.05 -12.35
C MET A 14 19.37 15.54 -13.53
N VAL A 15 18.72 15.81 -14.67
CA VAL A 15 19.38 16.40 -15.85
C VAL A 15 19.81 17.84 -15.58
N LYS A 16 19.04 18.59 -14.78
CA LYS A 16 19.35 19.97 -14.40
C LYS A 16 20.51 20.05 -13.41
N GLU A 17 20.51 19.25 -12.35
CA GLU A 17 21.63 19.15 -11.39
C GLU A 17 22.92 18.69 -12.08
N SER A 18 22.82 17.73 -13.01
CA SER A 18 23.98 17.27 -13.76
C SER A 18 24.59 18.32 -14.71
N LYS A 19 23.82 19.33 -15.14
CA LYS A 19 24.35 20.44 -15.95
C LYS A 19 25.15 21.43 -15.10
N GLU A 20 24.96 21.45 -13.78
CA GLU A 20 25.69 22.32 -12.85
C GLU A 20 26.98 21.64 -12.31
N GLU A 21 27.07 20.31 -12.36
CA GLU A 21 28.18 19.51 -11.80
C GLU A 21 29.14 18.87 -12.85
N SER A 22 29.03 19.23 -14.13
CA SER A 22 29.57 18.47 -15.25
C SER A 22 31.11 18.38 -15.36
N GLY A 23 31.72 17.53 -14.54
CA GLY A 23 32.93 16.77 -14.85
C GLY A 23 32.65 15.31 -15.25
N LEU A 24 31.40 14.85 -15.11
CA LEU A 24 30.96 13.49 -15.48
C LEU A 24 30.69 13.40 -16.98
N LYS A 25 31.31 12.42 -17.64
CA LYS A 25 31.07 12.14 -19.05
C LYS A 25 29.62 11.68 -19.26
N GLU A 26 28.97 12.18 -20.30
CA GLU A 26 27.59 11.88 -20.73
C GLU A 26 27.18 10.38 -20.61
N PRO A 27 28.04 9.39 -20.93
CA PRO A 27 27.70 7.97 -20.79
C PRO A 27 27.50 7.50 -19.34
N ALA A 28 28.19 8.10 -18.38
CA ALA A 28 28.07 7.74 -16.96
C ALA A 28 26.76 8.26 -16.35
N LEU A 29 26.32 9.45 -16.79
CA LEU A 29 25.04 10.03 -16.39
C LEU A 29 23.87 9.19 -16.92
N LEU A 30 23.92 8.83 -18.21
CA LEU A 30 22.92 7.95 -18.83
C LEU A 30 22.76 6.63 -18.07
N LYS A 31 23.88 6.02 -17.65
CA LYS A 31 23.84 4.77 -16.89
C LYS A 31 23.14 4.94 -15.54
N LYS A 32 23.45 6.01 -14.79
CA LYS A 32 22.84 6.30 -13.48
C LYS A 32 21.33 6.57 -13.62
N ILE A 33 20.92 7.31 -14.65
CA ILE A 33 19.51 7.56 -14.96
C ILE A 33 18.77 6.25 -15.24
N ILE A 34 19.36 5.35 -16.04
CA ILE A 34 18.74 4.06 -16.37
C ILE A 34 18.56 3.18 -15.12
N GLU A 35 19.56 3.13 -14.24
CA GLU A 35 19.47 2.35 -12.99
C GLU A 35 18.37 2.87 -12.06
N GLU A 36 18.25 4.20 -11.92
CA GLU A 36 17.22 4.84 -11.09
C GLU A 36 15.81 4.63 -11.67
N VAL A 37 15.64 4.77 -12.99
CA VAL A 37 14.34 4.51 -13.64
C VAL A 37 13.94 3.04 -13.51
N LYS A 38 14.90 2.11 -13.65
CA LYS A 38 14.64 0.67 -13.45
C LYS A 38 14.22 0.36 -12.01
N SER A 39 14.91 0.91 -11.02
CA SER A 39 14.56 0.68 -9.61
C SER A 39 13.16 1.22 -9.29
N MET A 40 12.80 2.39 -9.83
CA MET A 40 11.46 2.97 -9.68
C MET A 40 10.37 2.13 -10.36
N ALA A 41 10.58 1.69 -11.61
CA ALA A 41 9.62 0.87 -12.33
C ALA A 41 9.38 -0.49 -11.63
N VAL A 42 10.45 -1.15 -11.16
CA VAL A 42 10.36 -2.41 -10.42
C VAL A 42 9.62 -2.20 -9.09
N ASN A 43 9.94 -1.13 -8.35
CA ASN A 43 9.26 -0.83 -7.09
C ASN A 43 7.76 -0.58 -7.27
N GLU A 44 7.39 0.11 -8.36
CA GLU A 44 5.99 0.43 -8.66
C GLU A 44 5.19 -0.79 -9.12
N GLU A 45 5.79 -1.69 -9.90
CA GLU A 45 5.17 -2.97 -10.24
C GLU A 45 4.95 -3.84 -9.01
N ILE A 46 5.95 -3.91 -8.11
CA ILE A 46 5.81 -4.63 -6.83
C ILE A 46 4.70 -4.00 -5.98
N ARG A 47 4.63 -2.67 -5.90
CA ARG A 47 3.56 -1.97 -5.18
C ARG A 47 2.18 -2.33 -5.71
N GLN A 48 2.00 -2.30 -7.03
CA GLN A 48 0.71 -2.65 -7.66
C GLN A 48 0.34 -4.11 -7.47
N ARG A 49 1.31 -5.04 -7.48
CA ARG A 49 1.02 -6.45 -7.19
C ARG A 49 0.53 -6.63 -5.76
N ILE A 50 1.17 -5.96 -4.80
CA ILE A 50 0.73 -5.99 -3.40
C ILE A 50 -0.66 -5.36 -3.27
N GLU A 51 -0.94 -4.23 -3.92
CA GLU A 51 -2.27 -3.62 -3.89
C GLU A 51 -3.35 -4.51 -4.50
N ARG A 52 -3.04 -5.27 -5.55
CA ARG A 52 -3.98 -6.24 -6.15
C ARG A 52 -4.22 -7.45 -5.25
N GLU A 53 -3.17 -7.97 -4.61
CA GLU A 53 -3.31 -9.03 -3.60
C GLU A 53 -4.11 -8.54 -2.41
N ASP A 54 -3.86 -7.31 -1.95
CA ASP A 54 -4.63 -6.66 -0.90
C ASP A 54 -6.09 -6.57 -1.32
N ALA A 55 -6.39 -6.00 -2.49
CA ALA A 55 -7.75 -5.81 -3.00
C ALA A 55 -8.53 -7.12 -3.28
N SER A 56 -7.89 -8.28 -3.18
CA SER A 56 -8.61 -9.55 -3.23
C SER A 56 -9.54 -9.67 -2.01
N SER A 57 -10.77 -10.12 -2.21
CA SER A 57 -11.75 -10.30 -1.11
C SER A 57 -11.45 -11.53 -0.23
N ALA A 58 -10.18 -11.93 -0.12
CA ALA A 58 -9.75 -13.08 0.66
C ALA A 58 -9.27 -12.64 2.05
N TRP A 59 -9.52 -13.48 3.05
CA TRP A 59 -8.99 -13.30 4.40
C TRP A 59 -7.49 -13.56 4.44
N ILE A 60 -6.74 -12.65 5.06
CA ILE A 60 -5.30 -12.69 5.26
C ILE A 60 -5.03 -12.87 6.77
N PRO A 61 -4.44 -13.99 7.20
CA PRO A 61 -4.05 -14.18 8.60
C PRO A 61 -3.06 -13.11 9.06
N VAL A 62 -3.23 -12.61 10.29
CA VAL A 62 -2.33 -11.60 10.87
C VAL A 62 -0.88 -12.11 10.97
N SER A 63 -0.71 -13.41 11.15
CA SER A 63 0.59 -14.09 11.15
C SER A 63 1.30 -14.09 9.80
N GLU A 64 0.56 -13.97 8.69
CA GLU A 64 1.14 -13.88 7.36
C GLU A 64 1.52 -12.44 7.03
N ARG A 65 0.61 -11.50 7.32
CA ARG A 65 0.79 -10.10 6.97
C ARG A 65 -0.17 -9.20 7.72
N LEU A 66 0.28 -7.99 8.04
CA LEU A 66 -0.53 -6.93 8.61
C LEU A 66 -1.03 -5.94 7.53
N PRO A 67 -2.16 -5.23 7.75
CA PRO A 67 -2.59 -4.15 6.88
C PRO A 67 -1.52 -3.05 6.80
N LYS A 68 -1.40 -2.42 5.63
CA LYS A 68 -0.57 -1.22 5.46
C LYS A 68 -1.37 0.03 5.85
N ASN A 69 -0.71 0.88 6.63
CA ASN A 69 -1.08 2.19 7.20
C ASN A 69 -2.53 2.71 7.05
N ASP A 70 -3.10 3.11 8.19
CA ASP A 70 -4.22 4.06 8.36
C ASP A 70 -5.43 3.82 7.45
N ARG A 71 -5.80 2.54 7.31
CA ARG A 71 -7.00 2.13 6.62
C ARG A 71 -7.85 1.24 7.52
N PHE A 72 -9.15 1.44 7.43
CA PHE A 72 -10.12 0.49 7.97
C PHE A 72 -10.15 -0.77 7.11
N VAL A 73 -10.21 -1.91 7.77
CA VAL A 73 -10.30 -3.25 7.18
C VAL A 73 -11.38 -4.05 7.91
N LEU A 74 -11.91 -5.08 7.27
CA LEU A 74 -12.68 -6.09 7.99
C LEU A 74 -11.69 -6.98 8.74
N VAL A 75 -11.99 -7.27 10.00
CA VAL A 75 -11.20 -8.14 10.87
C VAL A 75 -12.02 -9.31 11.34
N THR A 76 -11.36 -10.46 11.55
CA THR A 76 -11.90 -11.56 12.34
C THR A 76 -11.26 -11.50 13.72
N VAL A 77 -12.09 -11.30 14.73
CA VAL A 77 -11.69 -11.23 16.14
C VAL A 77 -12.04 -12.55 16.81
N ARG A 78 -11.02 -13.21 17.36
CA ARG A 78 -11.17 -14.33 18.28
C ARG A 78 -11.44 -13.74 19.67
N GLY A 79 -12.72 -13.47 19.95
CA GLY A 79 -13.17 -13.06 21.28
C GLY A 79 -13.24 -14.25 22.26
N VAL A 80 -13.27 -13.94 23.57
CA VAL A 80 -13.34 -14.95 24.65
C VAL A 80 -14.63 -15.78 24.60
N SER A 81 -15.74 -15.18 24.17
CA SER A 81 -17.04 -15.84 24.13
C SER A 81 -17.36 -16.47 22.76
N ARG A 82 -17.11 -15.74 21.65
CA ARG A 82 -17.34 -16.20 20.26
C ARG A 82 -16.46 -15.44 19.25
N PRO A 83 -15.99 -16.11 18.17
CA PRO A 83 -15.42 -15.43 17.02
C PRO A 83 -16.47 -14.53 16.35
N HIS A 84 -16.07 -13.34 15.92
CA HIS A 84 -16.92 -12.42 15.18
C HIS A 84 -16.11 -11.61 14.17
N THR A 85 -16.81 -10.86 13.33
CA THR A 85 -16.22 -9.95 12.35
C THR A 85 -16.55 -8.52 12.73
N ASP A 86 -15.57 -7.61 12.63
CA ASP A 86 -15.74 -6.18 12.88
C ASP A 86 -14.94 -5.35 11.85
N VAL A 87 -15.04 -4.03 11.92
CA VAL A 87 -14.22 -3.08 11.17
C VAL A 87 -13.24 -2.40 12.11
N ASP A 88 -11.95 -2.50 11.79
CA ASP A 88 -10.88 -1.97 12.63
C ASP A 88 -9.70 -1.47 11.79
N ASN A 89 -8.75 -0.77 12.40
CA ASN A 89 -7.49 -0.35 11.81
C ASN A 89 -6.30 -0.82 12.65
N TYR A 90 -5.24 -1.23 11.96
CA TYR A 90 -3.96 -1.52 12.58
C TYR A 90 -3.14 -0.23 12.67
N GLU A 91 -2.54 0.04 13.84
CA GLU A 91 -1.65 1.17 14.11
C GLU A 91 -0.19 0.69 14.18
N PRO A 92 0.58 0.82 13.09
CA PRO A 92 1.91 0.25 12.99
C PRO A 92 2.90 0.84 14.00
N ASN A 93 2.70 2.09 14.46
CA ASN A 93 3.61 2.72 15.41
C ASN A 93 3.54 2.11 16.81
N TYR A 94 2.41 1.49 17.16
CA TYR A 94 2.19 0.84 18.45
C TYR A 94 2.04 -0.67 18.34
N GLU A 95 2.20 -1.21 17.12
CA GLU A 95 2.00 -2.62 16.78
C GLU A 95 0.67 -3.20 17.29
N THR A 96 -0.38 -2.37 17.34
CA THR A 96 -1.67 -2.73 17.95
C THR A 96 -2.84 -2.48 17.02
N TRP A 97 -3.93 -3.19 17.27
CA TRP A 97 -5.23 -2.95 16.66
C TRP A 97 -6.03 -1.97 17.52
N ASN A 98 -6.86 -1.13 16.90
CA ASN A 98 -7.76 -0.20 17.59
C ASN A 98 -9.13 -0.84 17.88
N THR A 99 -9.10 -2.09 18.33
CA THR A 99 -10.28 -2.92 18.61
C THR A 99 -11.01 -2.42 19.84
N TYR A 100 -12.35 -2.40 19.77
CA TYR A 100 -13.22 -2.13 20.92
C TYR A 100 -13.31 -3.33 21.89
N ASP A 101 -12.93 -4.52 21.46
CA ASP A 101 -12.90 -5.74 22.28
C ASP A 101 -11.51 -5.89 22.93
N ALA A 102 -11.39 -5.41 24.17
CA ALA A 102 -10.13 -5.41 24.92
C ALA A 102 -9.59 -6.83 25.21
N ASP A 103 -10.46 -7.84 25.20
CA ASP A 103 -10.10 -9.25 25.42
C ASP A 103 -10.08 -10.06 24.10
N GLY A 104 -10.33 -9.41 22.96
CA GLY A 104 -10.38 -10.02 21.64
C GLY A 104 -9.04 -9.97 20.90
N GLU A 105 -8.67 -11.08 20.25
CA GLU A 105 -7.47 -11.13 19.41
C GLU A 105 -7.85 -11.08 17.93
N VAL A 106 -7.34 -10.10 17.18
CA VAL A 106 -7.50 -10.07 15.72
C VAL A 106 -6.61 -11.15 15.10
N ILE A 107 -7.23 -12.10 14.38
CA ILE A 107 -6.52 -13.27 13.81
C ILE A 107 -6.43 -13.24 12.28
N ALA A 108 -7.31 -12.51 11.60
CA ALA A 108 -7.27 -12.31 10.16
C ALA A 108 -7.94 -11.01 9.75
N TRP A 109 -7.61 -10.50 8.57
CA TRP A 109 -8.20 -9.28 8.02
C TRP A 109 -8.38 -9.37 6.50
N MET A 110 -9.21 -8.50 5.94
CA MET A 110 -9.33 -8.27 4.50
C MET A 110 -9.75 -6.82 4.25
N PRO A 111 -9.52 -6.23 3.06
CA PRO A 111 -10.08 -4.91 2.78
C PRO A 111 -11.59 -4.88 2.89
N LEU A 112 -12.11 -3.68 3.17
CA LEU A 112 -13.55 -3.43 3.06
C LEU A 112 -14.02 -3.75 1.63
N PRO A 113 -15.17 -4.44 1.47
CA PRO A 113 -15.79 -4.60 0.17
C PRO A 113 -16.22 -3.24 -0.38
N GLU A 114 -16.42 -3.16 -1.71
CA GLU A 114 -17.04 -2.00 -2.33
C GLU A 114 -18.38 -1.68 -1.63
N PRO A 115 -18.60 -0.41 -1.21
CA PRO A 115 -19.86 -0.02 -0.59
C PRO A 115 -21.05 -0.36 -1.48
N TYR A 116 -22.16 -0.77 -0.88
CA TYR A 116 -23.40 -0.98 -1.62
C TYR A 116 -23.87 0.34 -2.25
N LYS A 117 -23.95 0.38 -3.58
CA LYS A 117 -24.22 1.63 -4.33
C LYS A 117 -25.69 2.00 -4.43
N GLY A 118 -26.61 1.13 -3.99
CA GLY A 118 -28.06 1.38 -3.99
C GLY A 118 -28.65 1.49 -5.40
N GLY A 119 -29.60 0.61 -5.73
CA GLY A 119 -30.51 0.88 -6.86
C GLY A 119 -31.34 2.12 -6.53
N SER A 120 -31.18 3.19 -7.31
CA SER A 120 -31.98 4.40 -7.19
C SER A 120 -33.45 4.11 -7.53
N GLU A 121 -34.23 3.71 -6.53
CA GLU A 121 -35.65 4.07 -6.43
C GLU A 121 -35.94 4.38 -4.97
N ALA A 122 -35.56 5.61 -4.56
CA ALA A 122 -36.23 6.23 -3.42
C ALA A 122 -37.70 6.40 -3.84
N LYS A 123 -38.60 5.67 -3.18
CA LYS A 123 -40.05 5.89 -3.24
C LYS A 123 -40.43 7.13 -2.42
#